data_AF-A0A5J5ERV1-F1
#
_entry.id   AF-A0A5J5ERV1-F1
#
_cell.length_a   1.000
_cell.length_b   1.000
_cell.length_c   1.000
_cell.angle_alpha   90.00
_cell.angle_beta   90.00
_cell.angle_gamma   90.00
#
_symmetry.space_group_name_H-M   'P 1'
#
loop_
_entity.id
_entity.type
_entity.pdbx_description
1 polymer ?
#
loop_
_entity_poly.entity_id
_entity_poly.type
_entity_poly.pdbx_seq_one_letter_code
_entity_poly.pdbx_strand_id
1 'polypeptide(L)'
;MSLLSPLPLPTFPQPQSRKRRALDSPARPDVPRTLTQKRARPHSTPERPAWVLDHTNALHVSTRLSGVSAVEIYPSTSGTPATEISLFTELFNGAGGFTVLCFLGFGGEETLRAVGGVSTLLAALGARCYGVSLVPPNAECGLPILHDRHRSLTTRLGLLHPLGGGRTALDAVVVLDSESRARMVLPIGWGARPTQGGCVDEPGNRWENVVARLVRGVEWLRDEAEDEVEMVM
;
A
#
# COMPACT_ATOMS: atom_id res chain seq x y z
N MET A 1 65.20 -5.60 -13.47
CA MET A 1 64.83 -6.41 -12.29
C MET A 1 63.40 -6.85 -12.48
N SER A 2 63.16 -8.12 -12.20
CA SER A 2 62.17 -8.96 -12.85
C SER A 2 60.71 -8.62 -12.54
N LEU A 3 59.91 -8.68 -13.59
CA LEU A 3 58.46 -8.55 -13.65
C LEU A 3 57.81 -9.82 -13.07
N LEU A 4 56.85 -9.63 -12.16
CA LEU A 4 56.01 -10.70 -11.61
C LEU A 4 54.97 -11.16 -12.63
N SER A 5 54.91 -12.47 -12.81
CA SER A 5 54.11 -13.24 -13.76
C SER A 5 52.60 -13.15 -13.53
N PRO A 6 51.75 -13.15 -14.57
CA PRO A 6 50.31 -13.30 -14.42
C PRO A 6 49.88 -14.77 -14.27
N LEU A 7 48.88 -15.00 -13.40
CA LEU A 7 48.20 -16.28 -13.18
C LEU A 7 47.24 -16.62 -14.36
N PRO A 8 47.07 -17.91 -14.72
CA PRO A 8 46.20 -18.31 -15.82
C PRO A 8 44.71 -18.32 -15.45
N LEU A 9 43.87 -17.84 -16.36
CA LEU A 9 42.40 -17.92 -16.32
C LEU A 9 41.92 -19.34 -16.65
N PRO A 10 40.86 -19.84 -15.98
CA PRO A 10 40.26 -21.14 -16.31
C PRO A 10 39.44 -21.10 -17.60
N THR A 11 39.72 -22.06 -18.47
CA THR A 11 39.02 -22.34 -19.74
C THR A 11 37.68 -23.04 -19.49
N PHE A 12 36.59 -22.45 -20.00
CA PHE A 12 35.28 -23.11 -20.03
C PHE A 12 35.17 -24.08 -21.21
N PRO A 13 34.77 -25.35 -21.00
CA PRO A 13 34.48 -26.26 -22.10
C PRO A 13 33.10 -25.99 -22.71
N GLN A 14 33.06 -25.68 -24.01
CA GLN A 14 31.84 -25.72 -24.82
C GLN A 14 31.41 -27.18 -25.10
N PRO A 15 30.15 -27.56 -24.84
CA PRO A 15 29.58 -28.77 -25.40
C PRO A 15 28.94 -28.49 -26.77
N GLN A 16 29.25 -29.40 -27.68
CA GLN A 16 29.04 -29.33 -29.12
C GLN A 16 27.58 -29.51 -29.54
N SER A 17 27.20 -28.74 -30.55
CA SER A 17 26.09 -29.04 -31.47
C SER A 17 26.28 -30.43 -32.08
N ARG A 18 25.32 -31.34 -31.88
CA ARG A 18 25.29 -32.64 -32.55
C ARG A 18 24.01 -32.79 -33.38
N LYS A 19 24.25 -32.94 -34.68
CA LYS A 19 23.28 -33.11 -35.77
C LYS A 19 22.46 -34.41 -35.64
N ARG A 20 21.19 -34.27 -36.03
CA ARG A 20 20.23 -35.23 -36.61
C ARG A 20 20.74 -36.65 -36.91
N ARG A 21 19.95 -37.64 -36.47
CA ARG A 21 19.65 -38.86 -37.23
C ARG A 21 18.14 -39.06 -37.26
N ALA A 22 17.61 -39.18 -38.47
CA ALA A 22 16.27 -39.69 -38.74
C ALA A 22 16.32 -41.22 -38.78
N LEU A 23 15.27 -41.88 -38.30
CA LEU A 23 14.93 -43.26 -38.67
C LEU A 23 13.40 -43.45 -38.58
N ASP A 24 12.89 -44.19 -39.55
CA ASP A 24 11.50 -44.33 -39.98
C ASP A 24 10.53 -45.06 -39.03
N SER A 25 9.27 -44.56 -39.03
CA SER A 25 7.95 -45.26 -39.01
C SER A 25 7.56 -46.22 -37.86
N PRO A 26 6.27 -46.60 -37.66
CA PRO A 26 5.03 -46.26 -38.39
C PRO A 26 3.85 -45.72 -37.51
N ALA A 27 2.74 -45.45 -38.21
CA ALA A 27 1.46 -44.87 -37.79
C ALA A 27 0.89 -45.27 -36.42
N ARG A 28 0.35 -44.27 -35.70
CA ARG A 28 -0.55 -44.43 -34.55
C ARG A 28 -1.95 -43.91 -34.89
N PRO A 29 -3.02 -44.54 -34.37
CA PRO A 29 -4.39 -44.31 -34.79
C PRO A 29 -4.94 -42.96 -34.32
N ASP A 30 -5.82 -42.39 -35.15
CA ASP A 30 -6.58 -41.17 -34.88
C ASP A 30 -7.39 -41.28 -33.58
N VAL A 31 -7.04 -40.43 -32.61
CA VAL A 31 -7.85 -40.23 -31.40
C VAL A 31 -8.85 -39.10 -31.70
N PRO A 32 -10.17 -39.31 -31.50
CA PRO A 32 -11.15 -38.29 -31.79
C PRO A 32 -10.92 -37.08 -30.87
N ARG A 33 -10.88 -35.89 -31.48
CA ARG A 33 -10.84 -34.59 -30.80
C ARG A 33 -12.02 -34.49 -29.83
N THR A 34 -11.78 -34.81 -28.55
CA THR A 34 -12.65 -34.37 -27.47
C THR A 34 -12.54 -32.86 -27.38
N LEU A 35 -13.63 -32.21 -27.81
CA LEU A 35 -13.92 -30.80 -27.61
C LEU A 35 -13.63 -30.46 -26.14
N THR A 36 -12.54 -29.75 -25.89
CA THR A 36 -12.26 -29.15 -24.58
C THR A 36 -13.33 -28.09 -24.36
N GLN A 37 -14.44 -28.50 -23.75
CA GLN A 37 -15.39 -27.55 -23.17
C GLN A 37 -14.58 -26.66 -22.24
N LYS A 38 -14.50 -25.39 -22.62
CA LYS A 38 -13.98 -24.30 -21.82
C LYS A 38 -14.75 -24.35 -20.50
N ARG A 39 -14.18 -25.02 -19.50
CA ARG A 39 -14.73 -25.04 -18.15
C ARG A 39 -14.74 -23.58 -17.74
N ALA A 40 -15.93 -22.99 -17.67
CA ALA A 40 -16.11 -21.67 -17.11
C ALA A 40 -15.43 -21.72 -15.74
N ARG A 41 -14.30 -21.01 -15.62
CA ARG A 41 -13.65 -20.87 -14.34
C ARG A 41 -14.72 -20.24 -13.44
N PRO A 42 -15.06 -20.84 -12.30
CA PRO A 42 -15.94 -20.16 -11.35
C PRO A 42 -15.33 -18.79 -11.11
N HIS A 43 -16.16 -17.76 -11.22
CA HIS A 43 -15.84 -16.39 -10.88
C HIS A 43 -15.60 -16.40 -9.36
N SER A 44 -14.41 -16.86 -8.95
CA SER A 44 -13.96 -16.74 -7.58
C SER A 44 -13.81 -15.25 -7.38
N THR A 45 -14.73 -14.64 -6.64
CA THR A 45 -14.47 -13.35 -6.02
C THR A 45 -13.08 -13.45 -5.40
N PRO A 46 -12.13 -12.58 -5.78
CA PRO A 46 -10.78 -12.64 -5.24
C PRO A 46 -10.88 -12.60 -3.71
N GLU A 47 -10.21 -13.55 -3.05
CA GLU A 47 -10.19 -13.61 -1.59
C GLU A 47 -9.68 -12.28 -1.04
N ARG A 48 -10.45 -11.68 -0.13
CA ARG A 48 -10.13 -10.37 0.46
C ARG A 48 -8.72 -10.43 1.08
N PRO A 49 -7.83 -9.47 0.79
CA PRO A 49 -6.52 -9.42 1.42
C PRO A 49 -6.66 -9.30 2.95
N ALA A 50 -5.87 -10.07 3.71
CA ALA A 50 -5.97 -10.13 5.16
C ALA A 50 -5.72 -8.80 5.90
N TRP A 51 -5.12 -7.81 5.22
CA TRP A 51 -4.84 -6.46 5.74
C TRP A 51 -5.90 -5.42 5.34
N VAL A 52 -6.98 -5.85 4.69
CA VAL A 52 -8.15 -5.02 4.35
C VAL A 52 -9.31 -5.48 5.22
N LEU A 53 -9.94 -4.55 5.94
CA LEU A 53 -11.08 -4.80 6.82
C LEU A 53 -12.40 -4.66 6.04
N ASP A 54 -13.43 -5.41 6.44
CA ASP A 54 -14.81 -5.10 6.05
C ASP A 54 -15.29 -3.79 6.70
N HIS A 55 -16.39 -3.29 6.16
CA HIS A 55 -17.14 -2.16 6.70
C HIS A 55 -17.50 -2.37 8.18
N THR A 56 -17.85 -3.59 8.60
CA THR A 56 -18.36 -3.87 9.95
C THR A 56 -17.28 -3.89 11.04
N ASN A 57 -16.07 -4.32 10.72
CA ASN A 57 -14.93 -4.33 11.65
C ASN A 57 -14.05 -3.08 11.52
N ALA A 58 -14.31 -2.22 10.53
CA ALA A 58 -13.56 -1.00 10.33
C ALA A 58 -13.84 0.05 11.42
N LEU A 59 -12.78 0.77 11.81
CA LEU A 59 -12.87 1.79 12.84
C LEU A 59 -13.42 3.11 12.27
N HIS A 60 -14.58 3.58 12.72
CA HIS A 60 -15.07 4.93 12.39
C HIS A 60 -14.21 6.02 13.04
N VAL A 61 -13.47 6.75 12.21
CA VAL A 61 -12.57 7.82 12.65
C VAL A 61 -13.34 9.13 12.87
N SER A 62 -14.38 9.39 12.07
CA SER A 62 -15.22 10.60 12.15
C SER A 62 -15.93 10.74 13.50
N THR A 63 -16.62 9.70 13.97
CA THR A 63 -17.26 9.69 15.30
C THR A 63 -16.26 9.95 16.41
N ARG A 64 -15.04 9.42 16.26
CA ARG A 64 -13.97 9.71 17.20
C ARG A 64 -13.50 11.13 17.08
N LEU A 65 -13.46 11.77 15.91
CA LEU A 65 -12.91 13.10 15.61
C LEU A 65 -13.83 14.31 15.91
N SER A 66 -15.07 14.08 16.37
CA SER A 66 -16.00 15.16 16.72
C SER A 66 -15.35 16.19 17.68
N GLY A 67 -15.35 17.47 17.29
CA GLY A 67 -14.81 18.58 18.10
C GLY A 67 -13.32 18.90 17.90
N VAL A 68 -12.63 18.26 16.95
CA VAL A 68 -11.25 18.63 16.57
C VAL A 68 -11.31 19.66 15.46
N SER A 69 -11.01 20.92 15.78
CA SER A 69 -11.34 22.07 14.93
C SER A 69 -10.41 22.33 13.75
N ALA A 70 -9.19 21.77 13.70
CA ALA A 70 -8.25 22.20 12.68
C ALA A 70 -7.03 21.30 12.53
N VAL A 71 -6.60 21.12 11.28
CA VAL A 71 -5.24 20.70 10.96
C VAL A 71 -4.68 21.61 9.88
N GLU A 72 -3.42 21.97 10.06
CA GLU A 72 -2.65 22.79 9.12
C GLU A 72 -2.15 21.92 7.96
N ILE A 73 -2.39 22.33 6.71
CA ILE A 73 -1.96 21.62 5.50
C ILE A 73 -0.77 22.34 4.84
N TYR A 74 0.25 21.59 4.45
CA TYR A 74 1.46 22.08 3.79
C TYR A 74 1.76 21.31 2.48
N PRO A 75 2.23 21.96 1.39
CA PRO A 75 2.38 23.40 1.23
C PRO A 75 0.99 24.07 1.17
N SER A 76 0.90 25.26 1.76
CA SER A 76 -0.35 26.03 1.72
C SER A 76 -0.59 26.54 0.30
N THR A 77 -1.75 26.23 -0.27
CA THR A 77 -2.16 26.67 -1.62
C THR A 77 -2.30 28.20 -1.75
N SER A 78 -2.28 28.94 -0.65
CA SER A 78 -2.57 30.38 -0.57
C SER A 78 -1.35 31.26 -0.27
N GLY A 79 -0.14 30.70 -0.17
CA GLY A 79 1.08 31.49 0.13
C GLY A 79 1.17 32.04 1.55
N THR A 80 0.17 31.77 2.41
CA THR A 80 0.23 32.00 3.86
C THR A 80 0.71 30.75 4.59
N PRO A 81 1.43 30.86 5.72
CA PRO A 81 1.85 29.70 6.50
C PRO A 81 0.60 29.01 7.06
N ALA A 82 0.26 27.86 6.49
CA ALA A 82 -0.88 27.01 6.82
C ALA A 82 -2.28 27.65 6.65
N THR A 83 -3.14 27.01 5.84
CA THR A 83 -4.57 27.29 5.90
C THR A 83 -5.18 26.35 6.93
N GLU A 84 -5.81 26.91 7.96
CA GLU A 84 -6.57 26.14 8.95
C GLU A 84 -7.83 25.60 8.27
N ILE A 85 -7.79 24.33 7.87
CA ILE A 85 -8.91 23.70 7.18
C ILE A 85 -9.61 22.77 8.18
N SER A 86 -10.94 22.76 8.12
CA SER A 86 -11.73 21.74 8.80
C SER A 86 -11.28 20.37 8.27
N LEU A 87 -10.54 19.64 9.10
CA LEU A 87 -10.04 18.30 8.80
C LEU A 87 -11.19 17.38 8.37
N PHE A 88 -12.39 17.64 8.88
CA PHE A 88 -13.61 16.97 8.46
C PHE A 88 -13.99 17.26 7.02
N THR A 89 -13.97 18.53 6.62
CA THR A 89 -14.32 18.93 5.26
C THR A 89 -13.33 18.38 4.26
N GLU A 90 -12.04 18.44 4.59
CA GLU A 90 -10.98 17.97 3.69
C GLU A 90 -10.90 16.44 3.65
N LEU A 91 -10.82 15.75 4.79
CA LEU A 91 -10.63 14.30 4.79
C LEU A 91 -11.90 13.50 4.58
N PHE A 92 -13.06 14.01 5.02
CA PHE A 92 -14.29 13.22 5.15
C PHE A 92 -15.46 13.71 4.30
N ASN A 93 -15.40 14.92 3.74
CA ASN A 93 -16.47 15.47 2.90
C ASN A 93 -16.13 15.41 1.39
N GLY A 94 -15.08 14.67 1.03
CA GLY A 94 -14.71 14.42 -0.36
C GLY A 94 -15.70 13.48 -1.03
N ALA A 95 -16.11 13.80 -2.25
CA ALA A 95 -17.05 13.01 -3.05
C ALA A 95 -16.58 11.55 -3.23
N GLY A 96 -17.15 10.63 -2.44
CA GLY A 96 -17.18 9.19 -2.72
C GLY A 96 -15.83 8.46 -2.83
N GLY A 97 -14.72 9.04 -2.37
CA GLY A 97 -13.38 8.49 -2.57
C GLY A 97 -12.70 7.97 -1.30
N PHE A 98 -11.49 7.46 -1.48
CA PHE A 98 -10.63 7.00 -0.39
C PHE A 98 -9.65 8.09 0.06
N THR A 99 -9.22 8.04 1.30
CA THR A 99 -8.19 8.93 1.84
C THR A 99 -7.03 8.09 2.40
N VAL A 100 -5.85 8.26 1.82
CA VAL A 100 -4.59 7.62 2.24
C VAL A 100 -3.81 8.58 3.13
N LEU A 101 -3.50 8.14 4.35
CA LEU A 101 -2.76 8.90 5.35
C LEU A 101 -1.43 8.21 5.65
N CYS A 102 -0.32 8.89 5.42
CA CYS A 102 1.03 8.41 5.71
C CYS A 102 1.56 9.06 7.00
N PHE A 103 1.55 8.32 8.10
CA PHE A 103 2.04 8.80 9.40
C PHE A 103 3.56 8.78 9.44
N LEU A 104 4.12 9.91 9.84
CA LEU A 104 5.56 10.15 9.86
C LEU A 104 6.07 9.98 11.30
N GLY A 105 6.65 8.82 11.56
CA GLY A 105 7.36 8.46 12.78
C GLY A 105 8.88 8.59 12.61
N PHE A 106 9.61 7.52 12.91
CA PHE A 106 11.08 7.48 12.83
C PHE A 106 11.50 6.79 11.53
N GLY A 107 11.56 7.56 10.43
CA GLY A 107 11.94 7.06 9.10
C GLY A 107 10.82 7.05 8.06
N GLY A 108 9.62 7.55 8.40
CA GLY A 108 8.47 7.62 7.51
C GLY A 108 8.64 8.47 6.25
N GLU A 109 9.72 9.26 6.14
CA GLU A 109 10.02 10.06 4.95
C GLU A 109 10.20 9.21 3.68
N GLU A 110 10.82 8.04 3.80
CA GLU A 110 10.98 7.12 2.66
C GLU A 110 9.63 6.61 2.17
N THR A 111 8.74 6.30 3.12
CA THR A 111 7.37 5.87 2.79
C THR A 111 6.59 7.00 2.15
N LEU A 112 6.68 8.22 2.70
CA LEU A 112 6.02 9.39 2.12
C LEU A 112 6.48 9.63 0.69
N ARG A 113 7.79 9.51 0.43
CA ARG A 113 8.37 9.62 -0.92
C ARG A 113 7.87 8.51 -1.85
N ALA A 114 7.83 7.28 -1.37
CA ALA A 114 7.37 6.13 -2.15
C ALA A 114 5.87 6.23 -2.51
N VAL A 115 5.03 6.61 -1.54
CA VAL A 115 3.59 6.86 -1.78
C VAL A 115 3.40 8.08 -2.68
N GLY A 116 4.19 9.14 -2.52
CA GLY A 116 4.19 10.29 -3.43
C GLY A 116 4.48 9.89 -4.87
N GLY A 117 5.41 8.94 -5.09
CA GLY A 117 5.72 8.39 -6.41
C GLY A 117 4.58 7.63 -7.09
N VAL A 118 3.61 7.11 -6.33
CA VAL A 118 2.41 6.41 -6.86
C VAL A 118 1.11 7.18 -6.66
N SER A 119 1.19 8.43 -6.21
CA SER A 119 0.03 9.24 -5.84
C SER A 119 -0.93 9.48 -7.01
N THR A 120 -0.42 9.57 -8.24
CA THR A 120 -1.21 9.72 -9.46
C THR A 120 -2.00 8.45 -9.80
N LEU A 121 -1.41 7.27 -9.57
CA LEU A 121 -2.10 5.99 -9.71
C LEU A 121 -3.21 5.86 -8.65
N LEU A 122 -2.90 6.19 -7.40
CA LEU A 122 -3.90 6.18 -6.31
C LEU A 122 -5.03 7.18 -6.59
N ALA A 123 -4.74 8.36 -7.13
CA ALA A 123 -5.75 9.33 -7.54
C ALA A 123 -6.65 8.78 -8.66
N ALA A 124 -6.10 8.03 -9.62
CA ALA A 124 -6.88 7.35 -10.65
C ALA A 124 -7.81 6.26 -10.08
N LEU A 125 -7.49 5.70 -8.91
CA LEU A 125 -8.34 4.79 -8.14
C LEU A 125 -9.31 5.52 -7.19
N GLY A 126 -9.41 6.85 -7.27
CA GLY A 126 -10.28 7.65 -6.40
C GLY A 126 -9.71 7.92 -5.00
N ALA A 127 -8.41 7.73 -4.79
CA ALA A 127 -7.76 7.92 -3.50
C ALA A 127 -6.92 9.21 -3.43
N ARG A 128 -7.12 10.00 -2.36
CA ARG A 128 -6.35 11.21 -2.06
C ARG A 128 -5.27 10.90 -1.04
N CYS A 129 -4.05 11.40 -1.25
CA CYS A 129 -2.90 11.04 -0.41
C CYS A 129 -2.39 12.23 0.39
N TYR A 130 -2.17 12.02 1.69
CA TYR A 130 -1.63 13.01 2.61
C TYR A 130 -0.55 12.39 3.50
N GLY A 131 0.48 13.16 3.84
CA GLY A 131 1.34 12.89 4.98
C GLY A 131 0.68 13.37 6.28
N VAL A 132 1.01 12.75 7.41
CA VAL A 132 0.57 13.16 8.74
C VAL A 132 1.79 13.29 9.64
N SER A 133 2.02 14.48 10.17
CA SER A 133 3.16 14.77 11.06
C SER A 133 2.70 15.37 12.37
N LEU A 134 3.38 15.04 13.46
CA LEU A 134 3.19 15.70 14.76
C LEU A 134 4.02 17.00 14.89
N VAL A 135 5.00 17.17 14.01
CA VAL A 135 5.92 18.30 13.95
C VAL A 135 5.66 19.08 12.66
N PRO A 136 5.80 20.43 12.65
CA PRO A 136 5.69 21.18 11.41
C PRO A 136 6.64 20.63 10.34
N PRO A 137 6.20 20.49 9.08
CA PRO A 137 7.06 20.01 8.01
C PRO A 137 8.12 21.06 7.67
N ASN A 138 9.37 20.61 7.56
CA ASN A 138 10.51 21.49 7.35
C ASN A 138 10.86 21.68 5.85
N ALA A 139 10.19 20.96 4.94
CA ALA A 139 10.56 20.89 3.53
C ALA A 139 9.36 20.61 2.60
N GLU A 140 9.54 20.90 1.31
CA GLU A 140 8.65 20.45 0.24
C GLU A 140 8.63 18.93 0.19
N CYS A 141 7.50 18.36 0.60
CA CYS A 141 7.24 16.94 0.51
C CYS A 141 6.36 16.70 -0.73
N GLY A 142 6.61 15.60 -1.46
CA GLY A 142 5.86 15.27 -2.68
C GLY A 142 4.37 14.97 -2.47
N LEU A 143 3.88 15.09 -1.24
CA LEU A 143 2.49 14.98 -0.83
C LEU A 143 2.15 16.09 0.17
N PRO A 144 0.89 16.55 0.20
CA PRO A 144 0.44 17.49 1.21
C PRO A 144 0.57 16.89 2.61
N ILE A 145 1.10 17.63 3.58
CA ILE A 145 1.28 17.19 4.96
C ILE A 145 0.24 17.85 5.86
N LEU A 146 -0.47 17.02 6.59
CA LEU A 146 -1.37 17.33 7.69
C LEU A 146 -0.57 17.41 8.99
N HIS A 147 -0.50 18.60 9.58
CA HIS A 147 0.14 18.79 10.87
C HIS A 147 -0.85 18.51 12.02
N ASP A 148 -0.82 17.29 12.55
CA ASP A 148 -1.60 16.84 13.70
C ASP A 148 -0.99 17.33 15.02
N ARG A 149 -0.92 18.67 15.17
CA ARG A 149 -0.31 19.35 16.32
C ARG A 149 -0.82 18.85 17.67
N HIS A 150 -2.12 18.55 17.75
CA HIS A 150 -2.78 18.09 18.97
C HIS A 150 -2.76 16.57 19.13
N ARG A 151 -2.18 15.83 18.17
CA ARG A 151 -2.13 14.36 18.13
C ARG A 151 -3.52 13.73 18.13
N SER A 152 -4.55 14.47 17.74
CA SER A 152 -5.93 14.03 17.84
C SER A 152 -6.19 12.84 16.92
N LEU A 153 -5.72 12.96 15.67
CA LEU A 153 -5.89 11.94 14.65
C LEU A 153 -4.99 10.73 14.94
N THR A 154 -3.72 10.98 15.27
CA THR A 154 -2.73 9.94 15.62
C THR A 154 -3.15 9.13 16.85
N THR A 155 -3.66 9.79 17.90
CA THR A 155 -4.11 9.11 19.13
C THR A 155 -5.39 8.31 18.87
N ARG A 156 -6.36 8.86 18.12
CA ARG A 156 -7.66 8.21 17.87
C ARG A 156 -7.54 6.95 17.00
N LEU A 157 -6.51 6.90 16.15
CA LEU A 157 -6.12 5.73 15.35
C LEU A 157 -5.16 4.77 16.08
N GLY A 158 -4.72 5.10 17.31
CA GLY A 158 -3.80 4.25 18.07
C GLY A 158 -2.38 4.19 17.50
N LEU A 159 -1.96 5.23 16.77
CA LEU A 159 -0.69 5.28 16.03
C LEU A 159 0.39 6.08 16.75
N LEU A 160 0.36 6.15 18.08
CA LEU A 160 1.47 6.69 18.86
C LEU A 160 2.54 5.61 19.06
N HIS A 161 3.79 5.98 18.84
CA HIS A 161 4.92 5.08 19.03
C HIS A 161 5.04 4.69 20.52
N PRO A 162 5.04 3.39 20.89
CA PRO A 162 5.03 2.97 22.30
C PRO A 162 6.25 3.44 23.10
N LEU A 163 7.42 3.52 22.46
CA LEU A 163 8.64 4.07 23.07
C LEU A 163 8.82 5.57 22.82
N GLY A 164 7.89 6.21 22.11
CA GLY A 164 7.97 7.62 21.71
C GLY A 164 7.46 8.60 22.76
N GLY A 165 7.12 8.13 23.97
CA GLY A 165 6.62 8.97 25.06
C GLY A 165 5.37 9.79 24.71
N GLY A 166 4.57 9.31 23.76
CA GLY A 166 3.40 10.03 23.24
C GLY A 166 3.71 11.24 22.36
N ARG A 167 4.96 11.39 21.90
CA ARG A 167 5.43 12.53 21.07
C ARG A 167 5.78 12.15 19.64
N THR A 168 5.83 10.86 19.34
CA THR A 168 6.21 10.33 18.03
C THR A 168 5.08 9.46 17.51
N ALA A 169 4.71 9.63 16.25
CA ALA A 169 3.79 8.73 15.56
C ALA A 169 4.50 7.42 15.20
N LEU A 170 3.74 6.35 14.98
CA LEU A 170 4.23 5.16 14.27
C LEU A 170 4.37 5.48 12.79
N ASP A 171 5.38 4.91 12.14
CA ASP A 171 5.43 4.87 10.69
C ASP A 171 4.34 3.92 10.20
N ALA A 172 3.30 4.46 9.57
CA ALA A 172 2.16 3.68 9.13
C ALA A 172 1.45 4.32 7.94
N VAL A 173 0.83 3.49 7.10
CA VAL A 173 -0.13 3.95 6.09
C VAL A 173 -1.53 3.51 6.49
N VAL A 174 -2.47 4.45 6.49
CA VAL A 174 -3.88 4.20 6.79
C VAL A 174 -4.72 4.56 5.58
N VAL A 175 -5.69 3.71 5.23
CA VAL A 175 -6.68 4.01 4.19
C VAL A 175 -8.04 4.17 4.85
N LEU A 176 -8.66 5.32 4.61
CA LEU A 176 -10.02 5.63 5.03
C LEU A 176 -10.95 5.52 3.83
N ASP A 177 -12.15 4.98 4.03
CA ASP A 177 -13.22 5.02 3.05
C ASP A 177 -14.00 6.35 3.09
N SER A 178 -14.98 6.47 2.19
CA SER A 178 -15.87 7.63 2.06
C SER A 178 -16.68 7.91 3.34
N GLU A 179 -16.90 6.89 4.17
CA GLU A 179 -17.57 7.01 5.46
C GLU A 179 -16.61 7.28 6.63
N SER A 180 -15.34 7.57 6.32
CA SER A 180 -14.28 7.84 7.29
C SER A 180 -13.97 6.65 8.20
N ARG A 181 -14.14 5.43 7.70
CA ARG A 181 -13.76 4.19 8.40
C ARG A 181 -12.34 3.81 8.00
N ALA A 182 -11.48 3.48 8.96
CA ALA A 182 -10.16 2.95 8.68
C ALA A 182 -10.26 1.51 8.18
N ARG A 183 -10.15 1.33 6.86
CA ARG A 183 -10.26 0.03 6.17
C ARG A 183 -8.94 -0.71 6.06
N MET A 184 -7.83 0.01 6.14
CA MET A 184 -6.50 -0.59 6.13
C MET A 184 -5.57 0.18 7.07
N VAL A 185 -4.72 -0.57 7.78
CA VAL A 185 -3.62 -0.01 8.58
C VAL A 185 -2.38 -0.86 8.32
N LEU A 186 -1.36 -0.26 7.72
CA LEU A 186 -0.10 -0.90 7.35
C LEU A 186 1.03 -0.30 8.19
N PRO A 187 1.39 -0.92 9.35
CA PRO A 187 2.52 -0.47 10.14
C PRO A 187 3.84 -0.79 9.44
N ILE A 188 4.82 0.12 9.57
CA ILE A 188 6.11 0.07 8.87
C ILE A 188 7.21 0.01 9.92
N GLY A 189 8.16 -0.91 9.76
CA GLY A 189 9.33 -1.02 10.64
C GLY A 189 9.05 -1.44 12.10
N TRP A 190 7.78 -1.46 12.55
CA TRP A 190 7.41 -1.84 13.90
C TRP A 190 6.54 -3.10 13.92
N GLY A 191 7.17 -4.20 14.34
CA GLY A 191 6.53 -5.39 14.92
C GLY A 191 5.13 -5.76 14.41
N ALA A 192 5.00 -6.09 13.11
CA ALA A 192 3.93 -7.00 12.71
C ALA A 192 4.19 -8.33 13.42
N ARG A 193 3.63 -8.49 14.62
CA ARG A 193 3.48 -9.84 15.16
C ARG A 193 2.47 -10.52 14.25
N PRO A 194 2.81 -11.67 13.64
CA PRO A 194 1.79 -12.47 12.99
C PRO A 194 0.68 -12.70 14.02
N THR A 195 -0.57 -12.47 13.59
CA THR A 195 -1.75 -12.94 14.31
C THR A 195 -1.49 -14.39 14.73
N GLN A 196 -1.70 -14.71 16.01
CA GLN A 196 -1.46 -16.05 16.55
C GLN A 196 -2.17 -17.08 15.66
N GLY A 197 -1.39 -17.80 14.84
CA GLY A 197 -1.88 -18.76 13.84
C GLY A 197 -1.22 -18.69 12.45
N GLY A 198 -0.52 -17.61 12.10
CA GLY A 198 0.16 -17.47 10.80
C GLY A 198 1.62 -17.95 10.81
N CYS A 199 1.93 -18.92 9.94
CA CYS A 199 3.25 -19.49 9.68
C CYS A 199 4.34 -18.44 9.35
N VAL A 200 5.43 -18.49 10.12
CA VAL A 200 6.86 -18.28 9.81
C VAL A 200 7.22 -17.28 8.70
N ASP A 201 7.90 -16.19 9.10
CA ASP A 201 8.81 -15.34 8.32
C ASP A 201 8.32 -14.87 6.93
N GLU A 202 7.29 -14.04 6.89
CA GLU A 202 7.14 -13.11 5.75
C GLU A 202 8.18 -11.97 5.93
N PRO A 203 9.08 -11.70 4.97
CA PRO A 203 9.97 -10.53 4.99
C PRO A 203 9.22 -9.19 4.78
N GLY A 204 7.95 -9.13 5.22
CA GLY A 204 6.84 -8.46 4.57
C GLY A 204 6.64 -6.98 4.90
N ASN A 205 7.45 -6.37 5.75
CA ASN A 205 7.25 -4.98 6.20
C ASN A 205 8.36 -4.00 5.78
N ARG A 206 9.06 -4.30 4.67
CA ARG A 206 9.85 -3.28 3.96
C ARG A 206 8.90 -2.33 3.21
N TRP A 207 9.29 -1.06 3.07
CA TRP A 207 8.50 -0.03 2.37
C TRP A 207 8.11 -0.44 0.94
N GLU A 208 8.93 -1.26 0.27
CA GLU A 208 8.67 -1.85 -1.05
C GLU A 208 7.37 -2.68 -1.06
N ASN A 209 7.09 -3.42 0.01
CA ASN A 209 5.85 -4.20 0.16
C ASN A 209 4.66 -3.33 0.55
N VAL A 210 4.89 -2.21 1.24
CA VAL A 210 3.84 -1.31 1.70
C VAL A 210 3.14 -0.67 0.51
N VAL A 211 3.88 -0.17 -0.48
CA VAL A 211 3.31 0.46 -1.68
C VAL A 211 2.47 -0.55 -2.47
N ALA A 212 2.99 -1.77 -2.67
CA ALA A 212 2.25 -2.82 -3.37
C ALA A 212 0.96 -3.23 -2.63
N ARG A 213 1.01 -3.38 -1.30
CA ARG A 213 -0.16 -3.68 -0.46
C ARG A 213 -1.17 -2.54 -0.45
N LEU A 214 -0.69 -1.30 -0.45
CA LEU A 214 -1.51 -0.09 -0.53
C LEU A 214 -2.30 -0.06 -1.84
N VAL A 215 -1.61 -0.15 -2.99
CA VAL A 215 -2.26 -0.11 -4.30
C VAL A 215 -3.30 -1.22 -4.42
N ARG A 216 -2.92 -2.47 -4.11
CA ARG A 216 -3.85 -3.61 -4.17
C ARG A 216 -5.05 -3.46 -3.23
N GLY A 217 -4.83 -2.91 -2.04
CA GLY A 217 -5.91 -2.72 -1.08
C GLY A 217 -6.88 -1.60 -1.50
N VAL A 218 -6.37 -0.52 -2.10
CA VAL A 218 -7.21 0.55 -2.67
C VAL A 218 -7.98 0.05 -3.88
N GLU A 219 -7.35 -0.73 -4.79
CA GLU A 219 -8.04 -1.39 -5.90
C GLU A 219 -9.18 -2.28 -5.38
N TRP A 220 -8.90 -3.11 -4.39
CA TRP A 220 -9.90 -4.01 -3.81
C TRP A 220 -11.07 -3.25 -3.16
N LEU A 221 -10.78 -2.17 -2.42
CA LEU A 221 -11.81 -1.34 -1.79
C LEU A 221 -12.67 -0.59 -2.82
N ARG A 222 -12.06 -0.16 -3.93
CA ARG A 222 -12.81 0.44 -5.04
C ARG A 222 -13.77 -0.57 -5.65
N ASP A 223 -13.31 -1.78 -5.94
CA ASP A 223 -14.15 -2.84 -6.52
C ASP A 223 -15.30 -3.20 -5.55
N GLU A 224 -15.02 -3.30 -4.24
CA GLU A 224 -16.07 -3.50 -3.21
C GLU A 224 -17.11 -2.37 -3.21
N ALA A 225 -16.68 -1.11 -3.35
CA ALA A 225 -17.58 0.04 -3.41
C ALA A 225 -18.42 0.09 -4.70
N GLU A 226 -17.86 -0.35 -5.83
CA GLU A 226 -18.59 -0.46 -7.11
C GLU A 226 -19.66 -1.56 -7.04
N ASP A 227 -19.34 -2.72 -6.46
CA ASP A 227 -20.26 -3.84 -6.25
C ASP A 227 -21.44 -3.44 -5.35
N GLU A 228 -21.19 -2.67 -4.28
CA GLU A 228 -22.25 -2.15 -3.40
C GLU A 228 -23.22 -1.21 -4.12
N VAL A 229 -22.70 -0.36 -5.00
CA VAL A 229 -23.51 0.57 -5.80
C VAL A 229 -24.36 -0.17 -6.83
N GLU A 230 -23.84 -1.24 -7.44
CA GLU A 230 -24.60 -2.09 -8.37
C GLU A 230 -25.74 -2.87 -7.66
N MET A 231 -25.53 -3.33 -6.43
CA MET A 231 -26.56 -4.06 -5.66
C MET A 231 -27.74 -3.20 -5.19
N VAL A 232 -27.57 -1.88 -5.13
CA VAL A 232 -28.59 -0.94 -4.65
C VAL A 232 -29.46 -0.37 -5.79
N MET A 233 -29.03 -0.54 -7.05
CA MET A 233 -29.77 -0.14 -8.25
C MET A 233 -30.72 -1.22 -8.77
#